data_AF-A0AAW9QHL1-F1
#
_entry.id   AF-A0AAW9QHL1-F1
#
_cell.length_a   1.000
_cell.length_b   1.000
_cell.length_c   1.000
_cell.angle_alpha   90.00
_cell.angle_beta   90.00
_cell.angle_gamma   90.00
#
_symmetry.space_group_name_H-M   'P 1'
#
loop_
_entity.id
_entity.type
_entity.pdbx_description
1 polymer ?
#
loop_
_entity_poly.entity_id
_entity_poly.type
_entity_poly.pdbx_seq_one_letter_code
_entity_poly.pdbx_strand_id
1 'polypeptide(L)'
;MTLLLDDLGIWTNLGTLFPSGDWVTFPLPAERGLSIFRASWGGDLSDIKSFVYLRAIYTRGGFAEPDSRWKRLYPKSGSEIFFLTLPEELQSQGISRAFQCQKWFRRLRLGINKDSRYSLNLQEFQPLPEFEQNFKVLKASDLDAITVRIIEAIREEIP
;
A
#
# COMPACT_ATOMS: atom_id res chain seq x y z
N MET A 1 14.38 7.77 -7.65
CA MET A 1 12.98 7.73 -7.17
C MET A 1 12.11 8.16 -8.34
N THR A 2 11.17 7.32 -8.79
CA THR A 2 10.29 7.65 -9.93
C THR A 2 8.91 7.96 -9.38
N LEU A 3 8.37 9.13 -9.71
CA LEU A 3 7.04 9.59 -9.30
C LEU A 3 6.08 9.38 -10.47
N LEU A 4 4.99 8.68 -10.23
CA LEU A 4 3.90 8.52 -11.19
C LEU A 4 2.72 9.36 -10.70
N LEU A 5 2.36 10.38 -11.46
CA LEU A 5 1.18 11.19 -11.22
C LEU A 5 -0.02 10.52 -11.91
N ASP A 6 -1.09 10.27 -11.16
CA ASP A 6 -2.39 9.97 -11.73
C ASP A 6 -3.46 10.89 -11.10
N ASP A 7 -4.69 10.78 -11.57
CA ASP A 7 -5.82 11.63 -11.15
C ASP A 7 -6.12 11.56 -9.64
N LEU A 8 -5.54 10.60 -8.91
CA LEU A 8 -5.72 10.41 -7.47
C LEU A 8 -4.60 11.05 -6.64
N GLY A 9 -3.39 11.22 -7.19
CA GLY A 9 -2.26 11.84 -6.49
C GLY A 9 -0.90 11.35 -6.98
N ILE A 10 0.12 11.47 -6.11
CA ILE A 10 1.48 11.06 -6.42
C ILE A 10 1.71 9.63 -5.91
N TRP A 11 2.21 8.75 -6.78
CA TRP A 11 2.63 7.41 -6.38
C TRP A 11 4.14 7.30 -6.34
N THR A 12 4.66 7.05 -5.15
CA THR A 12 6.07 6.85 -4.89
C THR A 12 6.42 5.39 -5.08
N ASN A 13 7.31 5.11 -6.03
CA ASN A 13 7.77 3.74 -6.29
C ASN A 13 8.71 3.24 -5.17
N LEU A 14 8.29 2.20 -4.44
CA LEU A 14 9.10 1.54 -3.40
C LEU A 14 10.05 0.48 -3.98
N GLY A 15 9.83 0.10 -5.24
CA GLY A 15 10.68 -0.82 -5.97
C GLY A 15 9.91 -1.98 -6.59
N THR A 16 10.68 -2.84 -7.26
CA THR A 16 10.16 -4.02 -7.96
C THR A 16 10.96 -5.24 -7.53
N LEU A 17 10.27 -6.31 -7.19
CA LEU A 17 10.86 -7.58 -6.79
C LEU A 17 10.37 -8.72 -7.65
N PHE A 18 11.14 -9.81 -7.67
CA PHE A 18 10.68 -11.11 -8.17
C PHE A 18 10.34 -11.98 -6.96
N PRO A 19 9.04 -12.20 -6.67
CA PRO A 19 8.65 -12.98 -5.49
C PRO A 19 9.23 -14.40 -5.52
N SER A 20 9.84 -14.82 -4.41
CA SER A 20 10.45 -16.14 -4.24
C SER A 20 9.83 -16.87 -3.04
N GLY A 21 10.23 -18.13 -2.81
CA GLY A 21 9.77 -18.89 -1.64
C GLY A 21 10.21 -18.30 -0.29
N ASP A 22 11.18 -17.39 -0.29
CA ASP A 22 11.69 -16.70 0.89
C ASP A 22 11.13 -15.27 1.00
N TRP A 23 11.24 -14.68 2.19
CA TRP A 23 10.91 -13.27 2.36
C TRP A 23 11.98 -12.40 1.73
N VAL A 24 11.57 -11.54 0.80
CA VAL A 24 12.45 -10.57 0.12
C VAL A 24 11.97 -9.15 0.44
N THR A 25 12.89 -8.28 0.82
CA THR A 25 12.61 -6.89 1.20
C THR A 25 12.61 -5.97 -0.02
N PHE A 26 11.63 -5.06 -0.08
CA PHE A 26 11.62 -3.98 -1.06
C PHE A 26 12.80 -3.02 -0.82
N PRO A 27 13.39 -2.46 -1.89
CA PRO A 27 14.62 -1.68 -1.76
C PRO A 27 14.43 -0.34 -1.04
N LEU A 28 13.22 0.25 -1.11
CA LEU A 28 12.92 1.51 -0.46
C LEU A 28 11.86 1.33 0.63
N PRO A 29 12.04 1.96 1.80
CA PRO A 29 10.99 2.04 2.80
C PRO A 29 9.89 3.01 2.34
N ALA A 30 8.71 2.85 2.91
CA ALA A 30 7.70 3.89 2.89
C ALA A 30 8.01 4.90 3.98
N GLU A 31 8.02 6.16 3.59
CA GLU A 31 8.40 7.29 4.45
C GLU A 31 7.18 8.05 4.96
N ARG A 32 6.00 7.81 4.38
CA ARG A 32 4.77 8.49 4.75
C ARG A 32 3.86 7.55 5.55
N GLY A 33 3.15 8.11 6.53
CA GLY A 33 2.29 7.33 7.44
C GLY A 33 0.98 6.83 6.81
N LEU A 34 0.79 7.00 5.50
CA LEU A 34 -0.49 6.73 4.86
C LEU A 34 -0.67 5.25 4.58
N SER A 35 -1.85 4.72 4.85
CA SER A 35 -2.06 3.27 4.80
C SER A 35 -2.39 2.75 3.40
N ILE A 36 -2.10 3.49 2.33
CA ILE A 36 -2.58 3.23 0.95
C ILE A 36 -1.42 2.86 0.03
N PHE A 37 -1.57 1.74 -0.67
CA PHE A 37 -0.56 1.20 -1.56
C PHE A 37 -1.16 0.74 -2.88
N ARG A 38 -0.33 0.73 -3.92
CA ARG A 38 -0.64 0.15 -5.21
C ARG A 38 0.36 -0.94 -5.54
N ALA A 39 -0.15 -2.13 -5.81
CA ALA A 39 0.61 -3.24 -6.37
C ALA A 39 0.35 -3.33 -7.87
N SER A 40 1.40 -3.52 -8.66
CA SER A 40 1.29 -3.85 -10.07
C SER A 40 2.17 -5.03 -10.42
N TRP A 41 1.72 -5.81 -11.39
CA TRP A 41 2.37 -7.06 -11.79
C TRP A 41 2.96 -6.93 -13.18
N GLY A 42 4.16 -7.47 -13.35
CA GLY A 42 4.85 -7.55 -14.65
C GLY A 42 5.24 -8.99 -14.98
N GLY A 43 5.55 -9.23 -16.25
CA GLY A 43 5.86 -10.57 -16.77
C GLY A 43 4.64 -11.30 -17.31
N ASP A 44 4.78 -12.61 -17.49
CA ASP A 44 3.70 -13.47 -17.99
C ASP A 44 2.83 -13.95 -16.82
N LEU A 45 1.51 -13.69 -16.93
CA LEU A 45 0.52 -13.95 -15.89
C LEU A 45 -0.51 -15.02 -16.29
N SER A 46 -0.37 -15.68 -17.44
CA SER A 46 -1.39 -16.62 -17.94
C SER A 46 -1.56 -17.86 -17.05
N ASP A 47 -0.48 -18.28 -16.38
CA ASP A 47 -0.37 -19.62 -15.77
C ASP A 47 -0.17 -19.57 -14.25
N ILE A 48 -0.52 -18.46 -13.60
CA ILE A 48 -0.19 -18.22 -12.20
C ILE A 48 -1.17 -18.93 -11.24
N LYS A 49 -0.64 -19.84 -10.42
CA LYS A 49 -1.36 -20.54 -9.35
C LYS A 49 -0.91 -20.12 -7.95
N SER A 50 0.20 -19.42 -7.85
CA SER A 50 0.70 -18.81 -6.62
C SER A 50 0.02 -17.50 -6.27
N PHE A 51 0.17 -17.09 -5.02
CA PHE A 51 -0.09 -15.72 -4.58
C PHE A 51 1.11 -15.21 -3.78
N VAL A 52 1.07 -13.93 -3.36
CA VAL A 52 2.15 -13.30 -2.61
C VAL A 52 1.66 -12.84 -1.22
N TYR A 53 2.34 -13.35 -0.20
CA TYR A 53 2.66 -12.72 1.08
C TYR A 53 3.15 -11.28 0.96
N LEU A 54 2.44 -10.25 1.40
CA LEU A 54 3.01 -8.92 1.66
C LEU A 54 2.86 -8.59 3.15
N ARG A 55 3.93 -8.10 3.78
CA ARG A 55 3.91 -7.61 5.17
C ARG A 55 4.79 -6.38 5.35
N ALA A 56 4.49 -5.59 6.36
CA ALA A 56 5.34 -4.51 6.81
C ALA A 56 6.45 -5.03 7.75
N ILE A 57 7.55 -4.28 7.80
CA ILE A 57 8.60 -4.38 8.81
C ILE A 57 8.76 -3.01 9.42
N TYR A 58 8.75 -2.94 10.74
CA TYR A 58 8.99 -1.71 11.48
C TYR A 58 10.38 -1.76 12.09
N THR A 59 11.10 -0.65 11.99
CA THR A 59 12.38 -0.52 12.69
C THR A 59 12.15 0.18 14.02
N ARG A 60 12.33 -0.55 15.14
CA ARG A 60 12.18 -0.04 16.51
C ARG A 60 13.46 -0.29 17.29
N GLY A 61 14.06 0.78 17.83
CA GLY A 61 15.24 0.68 18.69
C GLY A 61 16.44 -0.04 18.06
N GLY A 62 16.60 0.05 16.73
CA GLY A 62 17.66 -0.64 15.98
C GLY A 62 17.33 -2.06 15.53
N PHE A 63 16.18 -2.61 15.92
CA PHE A 63 15.71 -3.93 15.48
C PHE A 63 14.61 -3.81 14.43
N ALA A 64 14.66 -4.68 13.43
CA ALA A 64 13.63 -4.81 12.41
C ALA A 64 12.64 -5.89 12.82
N GLU A 65 11.42 -5.50 13.20
CA GLU A 65 10.36 -6.41 13.62
C GLU A 65 9.32 -6.56 12.50
N PRO A 66 9.09 -7.79 11.99
CA PRO A 66 8.05 -8.03 11.00
C PRO A 66 6.66 -7.94 11.64
N ASP A 67 5.74 -7.28 10.93
CA ASP A 67 4.32 -7.28 11.31
C ASP A 67 3.74 -8.69 11.19
N SER A 68 2.88 -9.05 12.13
CA SER A 68 2.13 -10.31 12.10
C SER A 68 0.99 -10.28 11.08
N ARG A 69 0.55 -9.07 10.67
CA ARG A 69 -0.53 -8.86 9.71
C ARG A 69 0.01 -8.93 8.29
N TRP A 70 -0.47 -9.89 7.51
CA TRP A 70 -0.05 -10.07 6.12
C TRP A 70 -1.24 -9.84 5.17
N LYS A 71 -0.98 -9.14 4.08
CA LYS A 71 -1.92 -9.01 2.97
C LYS A 71 -1.58 -10.06 1.92
N ARG A 72 -2.59 -10.83 1.52
CA ARG A 72 -2.47 -11.72 0.37
C ARG A 72 -2.76 -10.93 -0.91
N LEU A 73 -1.84 -10.97 -1.86
CA LEU A 73 -1.98 -10.35 -3.17
C LEU A 73 -1.95 -11.42 -4.26
N TYR A 74 -2.88 -11.33 -5.21
CA TYR A 74 -3.00 -12.26 -6.32
C TYR A 74 -2.49 -11.61 -7.61
N PRO A 75 -1.52 -12.23 -8.31
CA PRO A 75 -1.08 -11.75 -9.61
C PRO A 75 -2.25 -11.64 -10.60
N LYS A 76 -2.42 -10.47 -11.20
CA LYS A 76 -3.48 -10.16 -12.17
C LYS A 76 -3.05 -9.00 -13.06
N SER A 77 -3.71 -8.86 -14.21
CA SER A 77 -3.50 -7.71 -15.08
C SER A 77 -3.97 -6.41 -14.40
N GLY A 78 -3.25 -5.32 -14.67
CA GLY A 78 -3.50 -4.02 -14.06
C GLY A 78 -2.94 -3.88 -12.63
N SER A 79 -3.33 -2.81 -11.97
CA SER A 79 -2.91 -2.50 -10.61
C SER A 79 -4.02 -2.72 -9.58
N GLU A 80 -3.66 -3.16 -8.38
CA GLU A 80 -4.56 -3.24 -7.24
C GLU A 80 -4.17 -2.22 -6.18
N ILE A 81 -5.13 -1.39 -5.78
CA ILE A 81 -4.99 -0.52 -4.62
C ILE A 81 -5.47 -1.28 -3.39
N PHE A 82 -4.69 -1.22 -2.32
CA PHE A 82 -5.02 -1.88 -1.06
C PHE A 82 -4.52 -1.07 0.13
N PHE A 83 -5.03 -1.42 1.31
CA PHE A 83 -4.67 -0.78 2.55
C PHE A 83 -3.82 -1.69 3.43
N LEU A 84 -2.76 -1.14 4.01
CA LEU A 84 -1.97 -1.74 5.09
C LEU A 84 -1.82 -0.70 6.20
N THR A 85 -2.66 -0.83 7.23
CA THR A 85 -2.74 0.15 8.30
C THR A 85 -1.56 0.05 9.24
N LEU A 86 -0.98 1.20 9.56
CA LEU A 86 0.01 1.29 10.63
C LEU A 86 -0.69 0.99 11.98
N PRO A 87 -0.12 0.13 12.86
CA PRO A 87 -0.62 -0.05 14.21
C PRO A 87 -0.74 1.30 14.91
N GLU A 88 -1.81 1.51 15.68
CA GLU A 88 -2.08 2.79 16.36
C GLU A 88 -0.92 3.21 17.26
N GLU A 89 -0.27 2.23 17.90
CA GLU A 89 0.88 2.43 18.79
C GLU A 89 2.10 3.02 18.07
N LEU A 90 2.22 2.77 16.75
CA LEU A 90 3.33 3.22 15.92
C LEU A 90 3.00 4.52 15.17
N GLN A 91 1.73 4.92 15.08
CA GLN A 91 1.31 6.14 14.38
C GLN A 91 1.89 7.40 15.02
N SER A 92 1.96 7.44 16.35
CA SER A 92 2.51 8.58 17.08
C SER A 92 4.04 8.66 17.05
N GLN A 93 4.73 7.61 16.60
CA GLN A 93 6.19 7.48 16.69
C GLN A 93 6.93 7.84 15.40
N GLY A 94 6.22 8.13 14.30
CA GLY A 94 6.85 8.53 13.02
C GLY A 94 7.81 7.46 12.46
N ILE A 95 7.53 6.18 12.72
CA ILE A 95 8.42 5.08 12.36
C ILE A 95 8.40 4.82 10.86
N SER A 96 9.59 4.74 10.25
CA SER A 96 9.76 4.27 8.87
C SER A 96 9.39 2.79 8.76
N ARG A 97 8.68 2.43 7.69
CA ARG A 97 8.19 1.08 7.46
C ARG A 97 8.77 0.52 6.17
N ALA A 98 9.44 -0.62 6.25
CA ALA A 98 9.85 -1.37 5.08
C ALA A 98 8.79 -2.42 4.72
N PHE A 99 8.87 -2.98 3.52
CA PHE A 99 7.97 -4.06 3.10
C PHE A 99 8.74 -5.29 2.70
N GLN A 100 8.17 -6.45 3.00
CA GLN A 100 8.65 -7.72 2.49
C GLN A 100 7.55 -8.46 1.77
N CYS A 101 7.96 -9.20 0.73
CA CYS A 101 7.08 -10.13 0.06
C CYS A 101 7.62 -11.57 0.04
N GLN A 102 6.71 -12.54 0.04
CA GLN A 102 7.01 -13.96 -0.10
C GLN A 102 5.99 -14.60 -1.03
N LYS A 103 6.48 -15.29 -2.06
CA LYS A 103 5.65 -16.13 -2.92
C LYS A 103 5.19 -17.35 -2.14
N TRP A 104 3.90 -17.64 -2.20
CA TRP A 104 3.34 -18.84 -1.63
C TRP A 104 2.63 -19.67 -2.69
N PHE A 105 2.96 -20.95 -2.71
CA PHE A 105 2.27 -21.97 -3.46
C PHE A 105 2.50 -23.32 -2.77
N ARG A 106 1.46 -24.16 -2.71
CA ARG A 106 1.43 -25.38 -1.91
C ARG A 106 2.64 -26.30 -2.13
N ARG A 107 3.16 -26.35 -3.37
CA ARG A 107 4.28 -27.23 -3.75
C ARG A 107 5.66 -26.54 -3.80
N LEU A 108 5.77 -25.25 -3.44
CA LEU A 108 7.09 -24.59 -3.38
C LEU A 108 8.03 -25.23 -2.37
N ARG A 109 7.49 -25.73 -1.25
CA ARG A 109 8.27 -26.46 -0.23
C ARG A 109 8.90 -27.75 -0.76
N LEU A 110 8.39 -28.27 -1.87
CA LEU A 110 8.93 -29.45 -2.57
C LEU A 110 9.87 -29.05 -3.72
N GLY A 111 10.26 -27.77 -3.83
CA GLY A 111 11.06 -27.24 -4.93
C GLY A 111 10.29 -27.05 -6.24
N ILE A 112 8.98 -27.29 -6.25
CA ILE A 112 8.17 -27.22 -7.47
C ILE A 112 7.60 -25.81 -7.63
N ASN A 113 8.16 -25.05 -8.58
CA ASN A 113 7.66 -23.75 -9.01
C ASN A 113 7.12 -23.87 -10.45
N LYS A 114 5.79 -23.91 -10.61
CA LYS A 114 5.14 -24.10 -11.92
C LYS A 114 4.68 -22.81 -12.58
N ASP A 115 4.73 -21.69 -11.86
CA ASP A 115 4.23 -20.43 -12.42
C ASP A 115 5.28 -19.80 -13.32
N SER A 116 4.83 -19.10 -14.36
CA SER A 116 5.65 -18.18 -15.12
C SER A 116 6.35 -17.16 -14.20
N ARG A 117 7.50 -16.65 -14.64
CA ARG A 117 8.23 -15.64 -13.88
C ARG A 117 7.49 -14.30 -13.97
N TYR A 118 7.06 -13.79 -12.82
CA TYR A 118 6.41 -12.49 -12.69
C TYR A 118 7.13 -11.61 -11.66
N SER A 119 6.94 -10.30 -11.79
CA SER A 119 7.46 -9.29 -10.86
C SER A 119 6.33 -8.59 -10.13
N LEU A 120 6.58 -8.17 -8.90
CA LEU A 120 5.71 -7.30 -8.11
C LEU A 120 6.36 -5.94 -7.96
N ASN A 121 5.70 -4.90 -8.46
CA ASN A 121 6.03 -3.51 -8.17
C ASN A 121 5.11 -3.00 -7.07
N LEU A 122 5.68 -2.29 -6.09
CA LEU A 122 4.94 -1.72 -4.97
C LEU A 122 5.13 -0.20 -4.95
N GLN A 123 4.05 0.52 -4.74
CA GLN A 123 4.04 1.97 -4.68
C GLN A 123 3.25 2.46 -3.47
N GLU A 124 3.74 3.51 -2.84
CA GLU A 124 3.08 4.22 -1.76
C GLU A 124 2.33 5.43 -2.32
N PHE A 125 1.10 5.63 -1.86
CA PHE A 125 0.35 6.83 -2.19
C PHE A 125 0.85 8.03 -1.37
N GLN A 126 1.05 9.14 -2.05
CA GLN A 126 1.39 10.43 -1.47
C GLN A 126 0.37 11.49 -1.94
N PRO A 127 -0.43 12.06 -1.03
CA PRO A 127 -1.30 13.18 -1.35
C PRO A 127 -0.44 14.38 -1.69
N LEU A 128 -0.95 15.24 -2.57
CA LEU A 128 -0.26 16.49 -2.86
C LEU A 128 -0.17 17.35 -1.57
N PRO A 129 0.90 18.14 -1.39
CA PRO A 129 1.09 18.99 -0.21
C PRO A 129 -0.11 19.91 0.10
N GLU A 130 -0.84 20.32 -0.94
CA GLU A 130 -2.05 21.14 -0.85
C GLU A 130 -3.21 20.40 -0.15
N PHE A 131 -3.27 19.06 -0.23
CA PHE A 131 -4.25 18.24 0.48
C PHE A 131 -3.79 17.85 1.89
N GLU A 132 -2.48 17.80 2.18
CA GLU A 132 -1.99 17.50 3.54
C GLU A 132 -2.49 18.53 4.57
N GLN A 133 -2.71 19.78 4.18
CA GLN A 133 -3.31 20.81 5.04
C GLN A 133 -4.80 20.54 5.35
N ASN A 134 -5.51 19.85 4.45
CA ASN A 134 -6.94 19.52 4.58
C ASN A 134 -7.20 18.22 5.34
N PHE A 135 -6.19 17.36 5.53
CA PHE A 135 -6.28 16.15 6.37
C PHE A 135 -6.03 16.41 7.86
N LYS A 136 -6.06 17.67 8.31
CA LYS A 136 -6.26 17.96 9.73
C LYS A 136 -7.49 17.17 10.17
N VAL A 137 -7.32 16.32 11.19
CA VAL A 137 -8.41 15.54 11.80
C VAL A 137 -9.62 16.46 11.92
N LEU A 138 -10.63 16.23 11.07
CA LEU A 138 -11.87 16.99 11.12
C LEU A 138 -12.44 16.78 12.51
N LYS A 139 -12.54 17.85 13.29
CA LYS A 139 -13.27 17.80 14.54
C LYS A 139 -14.74 17.61 14.20
N ALA A 140 -15.53 17.07 15.12
CA ALA A 140 -16.97 16.93 14.92
C ALA A 140 -17.62 18.27 14.49
N SER A 141 -17.11 19.39 15.00
CA SER A 141 -17.51 20.74 14.59
C SER A 141 -17.29 21.07 13.12
N ASP A 142 -16.25 20.51 12.50
CA ASP A 142 -15.92 20.74 11.10
C ASP A 142 -16.85 19.92 10.19
N LEU A 143 -17.24 18.71 10.63
CA LEU A 143 -18.25 17.89 9.95
C LEU A 143 -19.64 18.55 9.99
N ASP A 144 -20.02 19.13 11.13
CA ASP A 144 -21.29 19.85 11.25
C ASP A 144 -21.33 21.06 10.31
N ALA A 145 -20.24 21.82 10.22
CA ALA A 145 -20.13 22.97 9.33
C ALA A 145 -20.19 22.57 7.84
N ILE A 146 -19.56 21.45 7.47
CA ILE A 146 -19.64 20.90 6.10
C ILE A 146 -21.07 20.44 5.80
N THR A 147 -21.72 19.77 6.75
CA THR A 147 -23.08 19.25 6.57
C THR A 147 -24.09 20.39 6.37
N VAL A 148 -23.99 21.46 7.14
CA VAL A 148 -24.83 22.66 6.98
C VAL A 148 -24.61 23.29 5.61
N ARG A 149 -23.36 23.45 5.17
CA ARG A 149 -23.04 24.00 3.84
C ARG A 149 -23.60 23.17 2.69
N ILE A 150 -23.56 21.84 2.79
CA ILE A 150 -24.14 20.94 1.79
C ILE A 150 -25.67 21.09 1.76
N ILE A 151 -26.32 21.18 2.92
CA ILE A 151 -27.77 21.36 3.00
C ILE A 151 -28.20 22.71 2.41
N GLU A 152 -27.43 23.78 2.66
CA GLU A 152 -27.70 25.10 2.09
C GLU A 152 -27.50 25.13 0.57
N ALA A 153 -26.42 24.53 0.07
CA ALA A 153 -26.18 24.43 -1.38
C ALA A 153 -27.27 23.63 -2.10
N ILE A 154 -27.75 22.53 -1.49
CA ILE A 154 -28.88 21.74 -2.04
C ILE A 154 -30.18 22.56 -2.03
N ARG A 155 -30.39 23.43 -1.04
CA ARG A 155 -31.58 24.30 -1.00
C ARG A 155 -31.55 25.41 -2.04
N GLU A 156 -30.37 25.89 -2.44
CA GLU A 156 -30.23 26.88 -3.51
C GLU A 156 -30.36 26.28 -4.92
N GLU A 157 -30.14 24.96 -5.08
CA GLU A 157 -30.29 24.24 -6.37
C GLU A 157 -31.68 23.62 -6.61
N ILE A 158 -32.59 23.69 -5.63
CA ILE A 158 -33.99 23.26 -5.83
C ILE A 158 -34.84 24.50 -6.15
N PRO A 159 -35.30 24.68 -7.41
CA PRO A 159 -36.19 25.78 -7.78
C PRO A 159 -37.58 25.66 -7.16
#